data_AF-A0A2K6LYE7-F1
#
_entry.id   AF-A0A2K6LYE7-F1
#
_cell.length_a   1.000
_cell.length_b   1.000
_cell.length_c   1.000
_cell.angle_alpha   90.00
_cell.angle_beta   90.00
_cell.angle_gamma   90.00
#
_symmetry.space_group_name_H-M   'P 1'
#
loop_
_entity.id
_entity.type
_entity.pdbx_description
1 polymer ?
#
loop_
_entity_poly.entity_id
_entity_poly.type
_entity_poly.pdbx_seq_one_letter_code
_entity_poly.pdbx_strand_id
1 'polypeptide(L)'
;ILYTRPIWRRPSFGPFPGYSCPWGWRKAHSGPQGLLAAQKARGLFKDFFPETGTKIELPELFDRGTASFPQTIYCGFDPTADSLHVGHLLALLGLFHLQRAGPNVIALVGGATARLGDPSGQRVRANARALRLGLEALVANHQQLFTDGRSWGSFTVLDNSAWYQKQHLVDFLAAVGGHFRMGTLLSRQSVQLRLKSAEGMSLAELFYQVLQAYDFYYLFQRYGCRVQLGGSDQLGNIMSGYEFINKLTGEDLGKSAGNGVWLNRDKTSPFELYQFFVRQPDDSVERYLKLFTFLPLPEIDHIMQLHVKEPERRGPQKRLAAEVTKLVHGREGLDSAKRCTQALYHSSIDALEVMSDQELKELFKEAPFSEFFLDPGTSVLDTCRKANAIPDGPRGYRMITKAESYILKFIMLWFIPRIIWGILTKYVYVLNLITTP
;
A
#
# COMPACT_ATOMS: atom_id res chain seq x y z
N ILE A 1 23.13 -14.48 -0.53
CA ILE A 1 23.82 -15.66 0.06
C ILE A 1 23.24 -16.89 -0.63
N LEU A 2 23.98 -17.82 -1.27
CA LEU A 2 25.11 -18.64 -0.79
C LEU A 2 26.47 -18.42 -1.49
N TYR A 3 27.52 -18.84 -0.79
CA TYR A 3 28.93 -18.94 -1.17
C TYR A 3 29.26 -20.43 -1.40
N THR A 4 30.02 -20.78 -2.45
CA THR A 4 30.80 -22.03 -2.51
C THR A 4 32.13 -21.77 -3.23
N ARG A 5 33.23 -22.36 -2.71
CA ARG A 5 34.60 -22.28 -3.25
C ARG A 5 34.70 -22.77 -4.71
N PRO A 6 35.64 -22.26 -5.53
CA PRO A 6 35.86 -22.77 -6.88
C PRO A 6 36.66 -24.09 -6.83
N ILE A 7 36.04 -25.19 -7.25
CA ILE A 7 36.77 -26.39 -7.70
C ILE A 7 36.67 -26.38 -9.22
N TRP A 8 37.71 -25.87 -9.88
CA TRP A 8 37.87 -26.07 -11.33
C TRP A 8 38.38 -27.50 -11.56
N ARG A 9 37.51 -28.39 -12.02
CA ARG A 9 37.91 -29.53 -12.86
C ARG A 9 37.20 -29.38 -14.20
N ARG A 10 37.97 -29.21 -15.27
CA ARG A 10 37.48 -29.18 -16.65
C ARG A 10 36.76 -30.50 -16.96
N PRO A 11 35.50 -30.49 -17.43
CA PRO A 11 34.96 -31.59 -18.21
C PRO A 11 35.22 -31.31 -19.69
N SER A 12 35.81 -32.28 -20.37
CA SER A 12 35.83 -32.40 -21.83
C SER A 12 34.39 -32.45 -22.36
N PHE A 13 34.05 -31.54 -23.28
CA PHE A 13 32.76 -31.54 -23.97
C PHE A 13 32.77 -32.61 -25.08
N GLY A 14 31.94 -33.65 -24.93
CA GLY A 14 31.39 -34.40 -26.05
C GLY A 14 30.05 -33.78 -26.51
N PRO A 15 29.61 -33.99 -27.76
CA PRO A 15 28.40 -33.35 -28.28
C PRO A 15 27.15 -33.98 -27.63
N PHE A 16 26.30 -33.16 -27.00
CA PHE A 16 24.99 -33.58 -26.50
C PHE A 16 23.96 -33.55 -27.65
N PRO A 17 23.13 -34.59 -27.84
CA PRO A 17 22.07 -34.58 -28.84
C PRO A 17 20.90 -33.69 -28.40
N GLY A 18 20.24 -33.07 -29.39
CA GLY A 18 19.14 -32.14 -29.20
C GLY A 18 17.95 -32.76 -28.46
N TYR A 19 17.54 -32.10 -27.37
CA TYR A 19 16.27 -32.35 -26.72
C TYR A 19 15.32 -31.20 -27.04
N SER A 20 14.43 -31.45 -28.01
CA SER A 20 13.17 -30.71 -28.15
C SER A 20 12.31 -30.97 -26.92
N CYS A 21 12.09 -29.93 -26.11
CA CYS A 21 11.26 -30.02 -24.91
C CYS A 21 9.77 -30.10 -25.32
N PRO A 22 8.97 -31.06 -24.83
CA PRO A 22 7.55 -31.17 -25.19
C PRO A 22 6.77 -29.96 -24.69
N TRP A 23 5.93 -29.39 -25.56
CA TRP A 23 5.08 -28.20 -25.37
C TRP A 23 3.96 -28.38 -24.31
N GLY A 24 4.21 -29.06 -23.19
CA GLY A 24 3.17 -29.46 -22.22
C GLY A 24 3.46 -29.17 -20.74
N TRP A 25 4.64 -28.68 -20.36
CA TRP A 25 5.05 -28.59 -18.95
C TRP A 25 5.27 -27.15 -18.42
N ARG A 26 4.68 -26.12 -19.03
CA ARG A 26 4.62 -24.77 -18.43
C ARG A 26 3.33 -24.58 -17.61
N LYS A 27 3.07 -25.45 -16.64
CA LYS A 27 2.07 -25.14 -15.59
C LYS A 27 2.70 -24.18 -14.59
N ALA A 28 2.52 -22.89 -14.81
CA ALA A 28 2.87 -21.86 -13.84
C ALA A 28 1.88 -21.91 -12.67
N HIS A 29 2.40 -22.00 -11.45
CA HIS A 29 1.63 -21.97 -10.20
C HIS A 29 0.90 -20.63 -10.05
N SER A 30 -0.36 -20.59 -10.48
CA SER A 30 -1.27 -19.47 -10.35
C SER A 30 -2.08 -19.62 -9.06
N GLY A 31 -1.67 -18.88 -8.02
CA GLY A 31 -2.46 -18.64 -6.81
C GLY A 31 -1.85 -17.48 -6.01
N PRO A 32 -2.64 -16.71 -5.23
CA PRO A 32 -2.15 -15.56 -4.44
C PRO A 32 -1.12 -15.95 -3.35
N GLN A 33 -1.11 -17.20 -2.91
CA GLN A 33 -0.03 -17.77 -2.08
C GLN A 33 1.25 -18.12 -2.87
N GLY A 34 1.27 -17.97 -4.20
CA GLY A 34 2.24 -18.59 -5.10
C GLY A 34 3.44 -17.74 -5.52
N LEU A 35 3.31 -16.40 -5.64
CA LEU A 35 4.40 -15.57 -6.16
C LEU A 35 5.62 -15.60 -5.23
N LEU A 36 5.41 -15.19 -3.97
CA LEU A 36 6.47 -15.14 -2.98
C LEU A 36 6.94 -16.53 -2.56
N ALA A 37 6.02 -17.49 -2.45
CA ALA A 37 6.36 -18.86 -2.10
C ALA A 37 7.25 -19.51 -3.17
N ALA A 38 6.95 -19.32 -4.46
CA ALA A 38 7.78 -19.85 -5.55
C ALA A 38 9.17 -19.21 -5.57
N GLN A 39 9.29 -17.90 -5.34
CA GLN A 39 10.59 -17.24 -5.28
C GLN A 39 11.38 -17.59 -4.01
N LYS A 40 10.70 -17.76 -2.88
CA LYS A 40 11.30 -18.25 -1.63
C LYS A 40 11.80 -19.69 -1.79
N ALA A 41 11.03 -20.56 -2.45
CA ALA A 41 11.45 -21.92 -2.78
C ALA A 41 12.66 -21.95 -3.73
N ARG A 42 12.77 -20.98 -4.65
CA ARG A 42 13.96 -20.77 -5.49
C ARG A 42 15.17 -20.20 -4.73
N GLY A 43 14.99 -19.79 -3.48
CA GLY A 43 16.02 -19.11 -2.69
C GLY A 43 16.34 -17.69 -3.16
N LEU A 44 15.46 -17.08 -3.97
CA LEU A 44 15.66 -15.72 -4.50
C LEU A 44 15.42 -14.64 -3.44
N PHE A 45 14.50 -14.87 -2.50
CA PHE A 45 14.26 -13.97 -1.38
C PHE A 45 14.71 -14.61 -0.08
N LYS A 46 15.63 -13.94 0.61
CA LYS A 46 16.24 -14.43 1.85
C LYS A 46 15.65 -13.75 3.08
N ASP A 47 15.81 -12.43 3.13
CA ASP A 47 15.43 -11.59 4.25
C ASP A 47 14.41 -10.56 3.77
N PHE A 48 13.53 -10.12 4.68
CA PHE A 48 12.48 -9.16 4.39
C PHE A 48 12.39 -8.17 5.54
N PHE A 49 12.11 -6.92 5.22
CA PHE A 49 11.93 -5.86 6.20
C PHE A 49 10.74 -4.98 5.80
N PRO A 50 9.86 -4.61 6.76
CA PRO A 50 9.80 -5.09 8.14
C PRO A 50 9.45 -6.59 8.22
N GLU A 51 9.93 -7.29 9.24
CA GLU A 51 9.70 -8.74 9.40
C GLU A 51 8.20 -9.08 9.50
N THR A 52 7.40 -8.16 10.07
CA THR A 52 5.93 -8.25 10.19
C THR A 52 5.23 -8.33 8.84
N GLY A 53 5.81 -7.74 7.78
CA GLY A 53 5.19 -7.69 6.45
C GLY A 53 5.21 -9.00 5.67
N THR A 54 5.87 -10.04 6.19
CA THR A 54 6.11 -11.30 5.44
C THR A 54 5.00 -12.32 5.49
N LYS A 55 4.12 -12.28 6.50
CA LYS A 55 3.12 -13.33 6.72
C LYS A 55 1.72 -13.00 6.17
N ILE A 56 1.39 -11.72 6.02
CA ILE A 56 0.05 -11.24 5.64
C ILE A 56 0.15 -10.14 4.57
N GLU A 57 1.00 -9.14 4.80
CA GLU A 57 1.04 -7.89 4.02
C GLU A 57 1.63 -8.03 2.61
N LEU A 58 2.77 -8.72 2.42
CA LEU A 58 3.38 -8.88 1.10
C LEU A 58 2.49 -9.71 0.14
N PRO A 59 1.90 -10.86 0.54
CA PRO A 59 0.92 -11.57 -0.28
C PRO A 59 -0.27 -10.70 -0.68
N GLU A 60 -0.81 -9.89 0.24
CA GLU A 60 -1.90 -8.93 -0.04
C GLU A 60 -1.47 -7.80 -0.97
N LEU A 61 -0.23 -7.31 -0.85
CA LEU A 61 0.34 -6.30 -1.75
C LEU A 61 0.40 -6.82 -3.20
N PHE A 62 0.69 -8.11 -3.37
CA PHE A 62 0.74 -8.77 -4.67
C PHE A 62 -0.59 -9.40 -5.09
N ASP A 63 -1.62 -9.35 -4.25
CA ASP A 63 -2.94 -9.87 -4.59
C ASP A 63 -3.67 -8.88 -5.48
N ARG A 64 -3.93 -9.30 -6.72
CA ARG A 64 -4.64 -8.49 -7.72
C ARG A 64 -6.09 -8.22 -7.35
N GLY A 65 -6.66 -8.98 -6.40
CA GLY A 65 -8.05 -8.83 -5.96
C GLY A 65 -8.28 -7.68 -4.98
N THR A 66 -7.25 -7.22 -4.27
CA THR A 66 -7.35 -6.21 -3.21
C THR A 66 -6.68 -4.88 -3.57
N ALA A 67 -5.69 -4.89 -4.47
CA ALA A 67 -4.99 -3.69 -4.91
C ALA A 67 -5.70 -3.02 -6.10
N SER A 68 -6.11 -1.75 -5.93
CA SER A 68 -6.76 -0.96 -7.00
C SER A 68 -5.84 -0.71 -8.22
N PHE A 69 -4.52 -0.89 -8.08
CA PHE A 69 -3.52 -0.72 -9.14
C PHE A 69 -2.35 -1.70 -8.96
N PRO A 70 -1.64 -2.09 -10.06
CA PRO A 70 -0.45 -2.93 -9.96
C PRO A 70 0.67 -2.23 -9.18
N GLN A 71 1.15 -2.88 -8.11
CA GLN A 71 2.24 -2.39 -7.28
C GLN A 71 3.54 -2.20 -8.10
N THR A 72 4.36 -1.22 -7.69
CA THR A 72 5.66 -0.94 -8.31
C THR A 72 6.81 -1.34 -7.39
N ILE A 73 7.76 -2.10 -7.90
CA ILE A 73 8.97 -2.56 -7.19
C ILE A 73 10.21 -1.99 -7.88
N TYR A 74 11.25 -1.64 -7.11
CA TYR A 74 12.51 -1.23 -7.71
C TYR A 74 13.73 -1.97 -7.17
N CYS A 75 14.80 -2.01 -7.95
CA CYS A 75 16.14 -2.39 -7.52
C CYS A 75 17.15 -1.36 -8.02
N GLY A 76 18.11 -0.98 -7.17
CA GLY A 76 19.23 -0.12 -7.53
C GLY A 76 20.39 -0.89 -8.16
N PHE A 77 21.07 -0.27 -9.11
CA PHE A 77 22.28 -0.78 -9.77
C PHE A 77 23.31 0.34 -9.86
N ASP A 78 24.43 0.19 -9.15
CA ASP A 78 25.50 1.19 -9.17
C ASP A 78 26.48 0.96 -10.32
N PRO A 79 26.81 2.00 -11.11
CA PRO A 79 27.73 1.92 -12.24
C PRO A 79 29.21 1.86 -11.82
N THR A 80 29.60 0.80 -11.11
CA THR A 80 30.97 0.56 -10.66
C THR A 80 31.92 0.14 -11.78
N ALA A 81 31.39 -0.48 -12.84
CA ALA A 81 32.11 -0.92 -14.02
C ALA A 81 31.36 -0.53 -15.31
N ASP A 82 32.02 -0.69 -16.45
CA ASP A 82 31.48 -0.42 -17.79
C ASP A 82 30.56 -1.54 -18.31
N SER A 83 30.29 -2.58 -17.51
CA SER A 83 29.43 -3.69 -17.89
C SER A 83 28.75 -4.37 -16.69
N LEU A 84 27.60 -4.98 -16.96
CA LEU A 84 26.92 -5.89 -16.04
C LEU A 84 27.70 -7.21 -15.93
N HIS A 85 28.02 -7.64 -14.72
CA HIS A 85 28.47 -9.01 -14.44
C HIS A 85 27.36 -9.86 -13.80
N VAL A 86 27.63 -11.17 -13.65
CA VAL A 86 26.71 -12.17 -13.09
C VAL A 86 26.16 -11.83 -11.69
N GLY A 87 26.86 -10.98 -10.93
CA GLY A 87 26.40 -10.53 -9.62
C GLY A 87 25.11 -9.70 -9.71
N HIS A 88 24.96 -8.89 -10.76
CA HIS A 88 23.74 -8.14 -11.02
C HIS A 88 22.58 -9.00 -11.54
N LEU A 89 22.91 -10.15 -12.14
CA LEU A 89 21.91 -11.03 -12.76
C LEU A 89 20.91 -11.54 -11.74
N LEU A 90 21.33 -11.82 -10.51
CA LEU A 90 20.41 -12.30 -9.47
C LEU A 90 19.31 -11.28 -9.15
N ALA A 91 19.68 -10.01 -8.98
CA ALA A 91 18.73 -8.92 -8.75
C ALA A 91 17.81 -8.71 -9.96
N LEU A 92 18.36 -8.78 -11.18
CA LEU A 92 17.58 -8.66 -12.41
C LEU A 92 16.59 -9.80 -12.60
N LEU A 93 16.99 -11.04 -12.31
CA LEU A 93 16.09 -12.19 -12.33
C LEU A 93 14.95 -12.00 -11.32
N GLY A 94 15.24 -11.43 -10.14
CA GLY A 94 14.21 -11.02 -9.18
C GLY A 94 13.19 -10.06 -9.79
N LEU A 95 13.65 -9.01 -10.46
CA LEU A 95 12.77 -8.05 -11.16
C LEU A 95 11.97 -8.72 -12.29
N PHE A 96 12.59 -9.53 -13.15
CA PHE A 96 11.87 -10.23 -14.22
C PHE A 96 10.80 -11.17 -13.67
N HIS A 97 11.11 -11.90 -12.61
CA HIS A 97 10.16 -12.78 -11.97
C HIS A 97 8.94 -12.04 -11.40
N LEU A 98 9.15 -10.88 -10.78
CA LEU A 98 8.06 -10.04 -10.29
C LEU A 98 7.28 -9.40 -11.45
N GLN A 99 7.96 -8.89 -12.48
CA GLN A 99 7.31 -8.33 -13.66
C GLN A 99 6.31 -9.32 -14.29
N ARG A 100 6.76 -10.56 -14.49
CA ARG A 100 5.93 -11.64 -15.07
C ARG A 100 4.74 -12.01 -14.19
N ALA A 101 4.79 -11.70 -12.91
CA ALA A 101 3.69 -11.93 -11.98
C ALA A 101 2.63 -10.82 -12.04
N GLY A 102 2.91 -9.68 -12.67
CA GLY A 102 1.97 -8.57 -12.85
C GLY A 102 2.43 -7.20 -12.35
N PRO A 103 3.16 -7.10 -11.23
CA PRO A 103 3.68 -5.82 -10.75
C PRO A 103 4.56 -5.08 -11.77
N ASN A 104 4.55 -3.75 -11.68
CA ASN A 104 5.50 -2.92 -12.40
C ASN A 104 6.86 -2.99 -11.73
N VAL A 105 7.94 -2.96 -12.51
CA VAL A 105 9.31 -3.01 -11.98
C VAL A 105 10.18 -1.90 -12.53
N ILE A 106 11.09 -1.41 -11.70
CA ILE A 106 12.02 -0.34 -12.00
C ILE A 106 13.44 -0.83 -11.74
N ALA A 107 14.31 -0.78 -12.75
CA ALA A 107 15.75 -0.85 -12.56
C ALA A 107 16.30 0.58 -12.47
N LEU A 108 16.80 0.97 -11.30
CA LEU A 108 17.34 2.30 -11.05
C LEU A 108 18.86 2.30 -11.18
N VAL A 109 19.38 3.04 -12.16
CA VAL A 109 20.80 3.31 -12.33
C VAL A 109 21.25 4.39 -11.34
N GLY A 110 22.26 4.08 -10.53
CA GLY A 110 22.86 4.96 -9.53
C GLY A 110 23.80 6.03 -10.09
N GLY A 111 23.40 6.74 -11.15
CA GLY A 111 24.26 7.68 -11.87
C GLY A 111 24.76 8.89 -11.07
N ALA A 112 24.04 9.29 -10.01
CA ALA A 112 24.45 10.30 -9.03
C ALA A 112 25.10 9.69 -7.80
N THR A 113 24.50 8.64 -7.23
CA THR A 113 25.01 7.96 -6.02
C THR A 113 26.42 7.43 -6.21
N ALA A 114 26.73 6.84 -7.37
CA ALA A 114 28.06 6.35 -7.68
C ALA A 114 29.12 7.46 -7.87
N ARG A 115 28.72 8.73 -8.03
CA ARG A 115 29.69 9.85 -8.10
C ARG A 115 30.27 10.21 -6.74
N LEU A 116 29.63 9.82 -5.64
CA LEU A 116 30.14 10.08 -4.30
C LEU A 116 31.53 9.46 -4.05
N GLY A 117 31.90 8.43 -4.82
CA GLY A 117 33.23 7.78 -4.77
C GLY A 117 34.22 8.17 -5.88
N ASP A 118 33.84 8.99 -6.86
CA ASP A 118 34.71 9.42 -7.98
C ASP A 118 34.54 10.94 -8.24
N PRO A 119 35.47 11.78 -7.74
CA PRO A 119 35.39 13.24 -7.84
C PRO A 119 35.34 13.76 -9.28
N SER A 120 35.89 13.01 -10.25
CA SER A 120 35.89 13.41 -11.67
C SER A 120 34.54 13.16 -12.34
N GLY A 121 33.81 12.11 -11.89
CA GLY A 121 32.51 11.69 -12.39
C GLY A 121 32.44 11.28 -13.86
N GLN A 122 33.50 11.42 -14.66
CA GLN A 122 33.48 11.09 -16.10
C GLN A 122 33.34 9.59 -16.33
N ARG A 123 34.13 8.79 -15.61
CA ARG A 123 34.07 7.32 -15.65
C ARG A 123 32.71 6.82 -15.18
N VAL A 124 32.20 7.37 -14.08
CA VAL A 124 30.86 7.04 -13.55
C VAL A 124 29.76 7.31 -14.58
N ARG A 125 29.81 8.44 -15.32
CA ARG A 125 28.84 8.73 -16.38
C ARG A 125 28.94 7.76 -17.57
N ALA A 126 30.15 7.38 -17.96
CA ALA A 126 30.35 6.38 -19.02
C ALA A 126 29.78 5.02 -18.59
N ASN A 127 30.13 4.58 -17.38
CA ASN A 127 29.62 3.36 -16.77
C ASN A 127 28.10 3.36 -16.63
N ALA A 128 27.49 4.47 -16.19
CA ALA A 128 26.04 4.61 -16.06
C ALA A 128 25.31 4.43 -17.39
N ARG A 129 25.86 5.00 -18.47
CA ARG A 129 25.33 4.82 -19.82
C ARG A 129 25.43 3.37 -20.29
N ALA A 130 26.60 2.75 -20.11
CA ALA A 130 26.82 1.35 -20.48
C ALA A 130 25.90 0.40 -19.70
N LEU A 131 25.77 0.63 -18.38
CA LEU A 131 24.88 -0.10 -17.49
C LEU A 131 23.42 0.02 -17.94
N ARG A 132 22.96 1.24 -18.23
CA ARG A 132 21.60 1.49 -18.75
C ARG A 132 21.34 0.70 -20.04
N LEU A 133 22.23 0.79 -21.02
CA LEU A 133 22.10 0.08 -22.29
C LEU A 133 22.07 -1.44 -22.08
N GLY A 134 22.93 -1.97 -21.19
CA GLY A 134 22.93 -3.39 -20.85
C GLY A 134 21.61 -3.84 -20.21
N LEU A 135 21.04 -3.03 -19.30
CA LEU A 135 19.74 -3.29 -18.70
C LEU A 135 18.63 -3.30 -19.76
N GLU A 136 18.57 -2.28 -20.62
CA GLU A 136 17.58 -2.18 -21.69
C GLU A 136 17.67 -3.36 -22.68
N ALA A 137 18.88 -3.78 -23.04
CA ALA A 137 19.10 -4.96 -23.88
C ALA A 137 18.61 -6.25 -23.22
N LEU A 138 18.86 -6.45 -21.93
CA LEU A 138 18.37 -7.61 -21.19
C LEU A 138 16.84 -7.62 -21.07
N VAL A 139 16.23 -6.45 -20.89
CA VAL A 139 14.76 -6.30 -20.86
C VAL A 139 14.16 -6.66 -22.23
N ALA A 140 14.75 -6.17 -23.32
CA ALA A 140 14.32 -6.52 -24.67
C ALA A 140 14.44 -8.03 -24.93
N ASN A 141 15.57 -8.64 -24.55
CA ASN A 141 15.77 -10.09 -24.66
C ASN A 141 14.75 -10.87 -23.83
N HIS A 142 14.47 -10.42 -22.60
CA HIS A 142 13.47 -11.05 -21.73
C HIS A 142 12.07 -11.02 -22.38
N GLN A 143 11.66 -9.87 -22.92
CA GLN A 143 10.37 -9.70 -23.59
C GLN A 143 10.26 -10.55 -24.87
N GLN A 144 11.30 -10.59 -25.70
CA GLN A 144 11.27 -11.29 -26.98
C GLN A 144 11.37 -12.81 -26.83
N LEU A 145 12.27 -13.31 -25.97
CA LEU A 145 12.62 -14.73 -25.94
C LEU A 145 11.87 -15.53 -24.87
N PHE A 146 11.36 -14.87 -23.84
CA PHE A 146 10.72 -15.54 -22.70
C PHE A 146 9.22 -15.25 -22.59
N THR A 147 8.60 -14.72 -23.64
CA THR A 147 7.14 -14.53 -23.69
C THR A 147 6.40 -15.84 -23.43
N ASP A 148 5.30 -15.76 -22.69
CA ASP A 148 4.44 -16.91 -22.35
C ASP A 148 2.97 -16.64 -22.66
N GLY A 149 2.68 -15.65 -23.51
CA GLY A 149 1.33 -15.27 -23.93
C GLY A 149 0.51 -14.52 -22.87
N ARG A 150 1.07 -14.29 -21.66
CA ARG A 150 0.41 -13.53 -20.59
C ARG A 150 0.83 -12.06 -20.63
N SER A 151 -0.06 -11.18 -20.16
CA SER A 151 0.27 -9.78 -19.91
C SER A 151 1.13 -9.64 -18.65
N TRP A 152 2.30 -9.02 -18.79
CA TRP A 152 3.20 -8.72 -17.67
C TRP A 152 3.07 -7.26 -17.23
N GLY A 153 3.63 -6.93 -16.07
CA GLY A 153 3.80 -5.53 -15.67
C GLY A 153 4.84 -4.80 -16.52
N SER A 154 4.90 -3.48 -16.38
CA SER A 154 5.90 -2.66 -17.06
C SER A 154 7.30 -2.88 -16.47
N PHE A 155 8.34 -2.76 -17.30
CA PHE A 155 9.74 -2.72 -16.86
C PHE A 155 10.34 -1.40 -17.30
N THR A 156 10.77 -0.58 -16.35
CA THR A 156 11.32 0.75 -16.63
C THR A 156 12.75 0.86 -16.15
N VAL A 157 13.64 1.42 -16.96
CA VAL A 157 15.02 1.75 -16.57
C VAL A 157 15.12 3.25 -16.32
N LEU A 158 15.44 3.66 -15.10
CA LEU A 158 15.59 5.06 -14.67
C LEU A 158 17.03 5.35 -14.24
N ASP A 159 17.40 6.63 -14.12
CA ASP A 159 18.70 7.09 -13.62
C ASP A 159 18.48 8.18 -12.56
N ASN A 160 19.02 7.99 -11.36
CA ASN A 160 18.81 8.92 -10.24
C ASN A 160 19.45 10.30 -10.44
N SER A 161 20.41 10.41 -11.36
CA SER A 161 20.96 11.71 -11.74
C SER A 161 19.93 12.66 -12.30
N ALA A 162 18.79 12.17 -12.81
CA ALA A 162 17.72 13.01 -13.32
C ALA A 162 17.09 13.93 -12.27
N TRP A 163 16.99 13.50 -11.00
CA TRP A 163 16.47 14.34 -9.93
C TRP A 163 17.57 15.11 -9.20
N TYR A 164 18.74 14.51 -8.96
CA TYR A 164 19.82 15.22 -8.26
C TYR A 164 20.46 16.35 -9.07
N GLN A 165 20.45 16.30 -10.40
CA GLN A 165 20.99 17.39 -11.23
C GLN A 165 20.26 18.73 -11.02
N LYS A 166 19.02 18.69 -10.53
CA LYS A 166 18.17 19.88 -10.32
C LYS A 166 18.08 20.30 -8.86
N GLN A 167 18.80 19.61 -7.96
CA GLN A 167 18.72 19.84 -6.52
C GLN A 167 19.93 20.62 -6.04
N HIS A 168 19.69 21.75 -5.36
CA HIS A 168 20.74 22.46 -4.66
C HIS A 168 21.04 21.78 -3.32
N LEU A 169 22.32 21.70 -2.96
CA LEU A 169 22.77 20.98 -1.77
C LEU A 169 22.11 21.50 -0.49
N VAL A 170 22.05 22.83 -0.31
CA VAL A 170 21.49 23.45 0.89
C VAL A 170 20.00 23.13 1.01
N ASP A 171 19.25 23.25 -0.09
CA ASP A 171 17.81 22.94 -0.12
C ASP A 171 17.56 21.46 0.16
N PHE A 172 18.39 20.57 -0.42
CA PHE A 172 18.32 19.14 -0.15
C PHE A 172 18.58 18.84 1.34
N LEU A 173 19.62 19.42 1.93
CA LEU A 173 19.94 19.22 3.34
C LEU A 173 18.85 19.79 4.26
N ALA A 174 18.28 20.94 3.93
CA ALA A 174 17.18 21.54 4.66
C ALA A 174 15.91 20.67 4.62
N ALA A 175 15.59 20.13 3.45
CA ALA A 175 14.38 19.32 3.24
C ALA A 175 14.52 17.86 3.73
N VAL A 176 15.72 17.28 3.62
CA VAL A 176 15.94 15.83 3.81
C VAL A 176 16.80 15.55 5.04
N GLY A 177 17.85 16.35 5.26
CA GLY A 177 18.88 16.09 6.27
C GLY A 177 18.34 15.98 7.70
N GLY A 178 17.34 16.80 8.06
CA GLY A 178 16.73 16.80 9.39
C GLY A 178 16.03 15.48 9.79
N HIS A 179 15.70 14.62 8.81
CA HIS A 179 15.00 13.35 9.05
C HIS A 179 15.96 12.19 9.40
N PHE A 180 17.26 12.38 9.17
CA PHE A 180 18.30 11.40 9.44
C PHE A 180 19.08 11.77 10.70
N ARG A 181 18.97 10.95 11.74
CA ARG A 181 19.70 11.16 12.99
C ARG A 181 21.08 10.50 12.89
N MET A 182 22.14 11.27 13.18
CA MET A 182 23.52 10.77 13.13
C MET A 182 23.73 9.50 13.97
N GLY A 183 23.17 9.45 15.20
CA GLY A 183 23.27 8.26 16.04
C GLY A 183 22.71 6.99 15.38
N THR A 184 21.60 7.11 14.64
CA THR A 184 20.98 5.99 13.90
C THR A 184 21.81 5.58 12.69
N LEU A 185 22.37 6.55 11.95
CA LEU A 185 23.24 6.27 10.81
C LEU A 185 24.53 5.55 11.25
N LEU A 186 25.13 6.01 12.35
CA LEU A 186 26.37 5.47 12.89
C LEU A 186 26.17 4.14 13.63
N SER A 187 24.95 3.80 14.05
CA SER A 187 24.67 2.52 14.74
C SER A 187 24.57 1.32 13.79
N ARG A 188 24.44 1.55 12.48
CA ARG A 188 24.36 0.47 11.48
C ARG A 188 25.66 -0.32 11.44
N GLN A 189 25.56 -1.65 11.44
CA GLN A 189 26.74 -2.53 11.49
C GLN A 189 27.71 -2.29 10.33
N SER A 190 27.21 -2.09 9.10
CA SER A 190 28.04 -1.78 7.92
C SER A 190 28.84 -0.49 8.11
N VAL A 191 28.22 0.54 8.68
CA VAL A 191 28.85 1.83 8.97
C VAL A 191 29.87 1.70 10.08
N GLN A 192 29.55 1.00 11.18
CA GLN A 192 30.48 0.77 12.28
C GLN A 192 31.73 0.01 11.85
N LEU A 193 31.60 -1.02 11.01
CA LEU A 193 32.74 -1.78 10.51
C LEU A 193 33.65 -0.92 9.64
N ARG A 194 33.08 -0.11 8.75
CA ARG A 194 33.85 0.80 7.89
C ARG A 194 34.52 1.92 8.68
N LEU A 195 33.85 2.48 9.69
CA LEU A 195 34.44 3.48 10.60
C LEU A 195 35.64 2.94 11.39
N LYS A 196 35.62 1.65 11.78
CA LYS A 196 36.72 0.99 12.50
C LYS A 196 37.88 0.56 11.58
N SER A 197 37.72 0.68 10.27
CA SER A 197 38.80 0.35 9.32
C SER A 197 39.94 1.36 9.40
N ALA A 198 41.15 0.97 9.02
CA ALA A 198 42.34 1.83 9.10
C ALA A 198 42.21 3.15 8.31
N GLU A 199 41.45 3.13 7.21
CA GLU A 199 41.19 4.30 6.37
C GLU A 199 40.00 5.15 6.86
N GLY A 200 39.22 4.64 7.82
CA GLY A 200 37.99 5.28 8.29
C GLY A 200 36.85 5.28 7.26
N MET A 201 35.97 6.27 7.35
CA MET A 201 34.86 6.50 6.42
C MET A 201 34.78 7.98 6.06
N SER A 202 34.61 8.27 4.78
CA SER A 202 34.37 9.63 4.28
C SER A 202 32.93 10.11 4.52
N LEU A 203 32.73 11.42 4.53
CA LEU A 203 31.39 12.02 4.59
C LEU A 203 30.51 11.58 3.41
N ALA A 204 31.12 11.41 2.22
CA ALA A 204 30.42 10.98 1.01
C ALA A 204 29.90 9.54 1.15
N GLU A 205 30.70 8.61 1.67
CA GLU A 205 30.25 7.25 2.00
C GLU A 205 29.10 7.26 3.01
N LEU A 206 29.18 8.12 4.04
CA LEU A 206 28.11 8.25 5.03
C LEU A 206 26.81 8.83 4.43
N PHE A 207 26.92 9.71 3.43
CA PHE A 207 25.76 10.32 2.76
C PHE A 207 25.09 9.39 1.75
N TYR A 208 25.76 8.32 1.32
CA TYR A 208 25.22 7.37 0.34
C TYR A 208 23.86 6.79 0.77
N GLN A 209 23.73 6.37 2.02
CA GLN A 209 22.46 5.87 2.61
C GLN A 209 21.34 6.92 2.60
N VAL A 210 21.67 8.22 2.72
CA VAL A 210 20.68 9.32 2.68
C VAL A 210 20.18 9.48 1.25
N LEU A 211 21.07 9.45 0.26
CA LEU A 211 20.68 9.51 -1.16
C LEU A 211 19.85 8.29 -1.56
N GLN A 212 20.25 7.08 -1.16
CA GLN A 212 19.49 5.87 -1.47
C GLN A 212 18.09 5.88 -0.82
N ALA A 213 17.96 6.41 0.40
CA ALA A 213 16.67 6.58 1.06
C ALA A 213 15.78 7.61 0.33
N TYR A 214 16.37 8.71 -0.14
CA TYR A 214 15.67 9.70 -0.93
C TYR A 214 15.23 9.15 -2.31
N ASP A 215 16.04 8.31 -2.93
CA ASP A 215 15.68 7.62 -4.18
C ASP A 215 14.42 6.78 -3.99
N PHE A 216 14.30 6.05 -2.87
CA PHE A 216 13.08 5.30 -2.56
C PHE A 216 11.89 6.27 -2.42
N TYR A 217 12.04 7.33 -1.63
CA TYR A 217 10.97 8.33 -1.45
C TYR A 217 10.53 8.96 -2.78
N TYR A 218 11.48 9.30 -3.66
CA TYR A 218 11.17 9.85 -4.98
C TYR A 218 10.35 8.86 -5.83
N LEU A 219 10.76 7.59 -5.86
CA LEU A 219 10.05 6.54 -6.60
C LEU A 219 8.68 6.23 -5.98
N PHE A 220 8.57 6.29 -4.66
CA PHE A 220 7.31 6.14 -3.94
C PHE A 220 6.30 7.21 -4.35
N GLN A 221 6.73 8.49 -4.37
CA GLN A 221 5.88 9.63 -4.71
C GLN A 221 5.50 9.66 -6.21
N ARG A 222 6.46 9.37 -7.10
CA ARG A 222 6.28 9.56 -8.55
C ARG A 222 5.73 8.34 -9.27
N TYR A 223 6.06 7.13 -8.81
CA TYR A 223 5.76 5.88 -9.50
C TYR A 223 4.94 4.91 -8.65
N GLY A 224 4.47 5.35 -7.47
CA GLY A 224 3.76 4.47 -6.54
C GLY A 224 4.63 3.30 -6.07
N CYS A 225 5.95 3.44 -6.04
CA CYS A 225 6.84 2.36 -5.64
C CYS A 225 6.68 2.05 -4.15
N ARG A 226 6.46 0.78 -3.80
CA ARG A 226 6.24 0.33 -2.42
C ARG A 226 7.26 -0.70 -1.93
N VAL A 227 8.02 -1.31 -2.83
CA VAL A 227 8.99 -2.35 -2.50
C VAL A 227 10.35 -2.04 -3.12
N GLN A 228 11.40 -2.15 -2.31
CA GLN A 228 12.79 -2.15 -2.76
C GLN A 228 13.38 -3.56 -2.67
N LEU A 229 14.04 -4.00 -3.73
CA LEU A 229 14.91 -5.17 -3.76
C LEU A 229 16.37 -4.74 -3.71
N GLY A 230 17.20 -5.58 -3.13
CA GLY A 230 18.64 -5.40 -3.15
C GLY A 230 19.37 -6.63 -2.64
N GLY A 231 20.70 -6.57 -2.69
CA GLY A 231 21.55 -7.59 -2.06
C GLY A 231 21.39 -7.59 -0.54
N SER A 232 21.78 -8.69 0.11
CA SER A 232 21.71 -8.81 1.58
C SER A 232 22.60 -7.79 2.31
N ASP A 233 23.66 -7.34 1.65
CA ASP A 233 24.55 -6.26 2.08
C ASP A 233 23.87 -4.87 2.08
N GLN A 234 22.79 -4.70 1.30
CA GLN A 234 22.05 -3.44 1.17
C GLN A 234 20.93 -3.26 2.19
N LEU A 235 20.67 -4.25 3.04
CA LEU A 235 19.53 -4.23 3.96
C LEU A 235 19.50 -2.98 4.84
N GLY A 236 20.65 -2.53 5.36
CA GLY A 236 20.73 -1.32 6.18
C GLY A 236 20.31 -0.04 5.44
N ASN A 237 20.65 0.07 4.16
CA ASN A 237 20.25 1.21 3.34
C ASN A 237 18.76 1.13 2.94
N ILE A 238 18.26 -0.07 2.65
CA ILE A 238 16.84 -0.32 2.37
C ILE A 238 15.98 0.07 3.58
N MET A 239 16.39 -0.34 4.78
CA MET A 239 15.71 0.04 6.04
C MET A 239 15.66 1.56 6.21
N SER A 240 16.74 2.26 5.86
CA SER A 240 16.80 3.73 5.95
C SER A 240 15.79 4.40 5.01
N GLY A 241 15.60 3.86 3.80
CA GLY A 241 14.56 4.32 2.87
C GLY A 241 13.15 4.10 3.41
N TYR A 242 12.87 2.90 3.94
CA TYR A 242 11.58 2.60 4.57
C TYR A 242 11.27 3.54 5.75
N GLU A 243 12.20 3.67 6.70
CA GLU A 243 12.05 4.54 7.87
C GLU A 243 11.85 6.01 7.47
N PHE A 244 12.56 6.47 6.43
CA PHE A 244 12.43 7.82 5.91
C PHE A 244 11.05 8.09 5.33
N ILE A 245 10.51 7.16 4.52
CA ILE A 245 9.17 7.29 3.96
C ILE A 245 8.11 7.28 5.06
N ASN A 246 8.17 6.35 6.01
CA ASN A 246 7.21 6.28 7.12
C ASN A 246 7.24 7.55 7.97
N LYS A 247 8.42 8.13 8.23
CA LYS A 247 8.54 9.41 8.98
C LYS A 247 7.89 10.57 8.24
N LEU A 248 7.98 10.62 6.91
CA LEU A 248 7.46 11.73 6.11
C LEU A 248 5.96 11.62 5.81
N THR A 249 5.49 10.40 5.55
CA THR A 249 4.13 10.16 5.07
C THR A 249 3.19 9.73 6.19
N GLY A 250 3.73 9.13 7.27
CA GLY A 250 2.92 8.42 8.25
C GLY A 250 2.28 7.13 7.70
N GLU A 251 2.51 6.79 6.42
CA GLU A 251 2.05 5.55 5.83
C GLU A 251 3.01 4.42 6.20
N ASP A 252 2.50 3.36 6.84
CA ASP A 252 3.24 2.10 6.93
C ASP A 252 3.22 1.46 5.53
N LEU A 253 4.36 1.44 4.83
CA LEU A 253 4.50 0.85 3.48
C LEU A 253 4.05 -0.62 3.36
N GLY A 254 3.81 -1.32 4.48
CA GLY A 254 3.25 -2.67 4.55
C GLY A 254 1.73 -2.75 4.70
N LYS A 255 1.05 -1.65 5.03
CA LYS A 255 -0.42 -1.62 5.03
C LYS A 255 -0.88 -1.05 3.70
N SER A 256 -1.44 -1.89 2.84
CA SER A 256 -2.23 -1.46 1.69
C SER A 256 -3.10 -0.28 2.13
N ALA A 257 -2.93 0.86 1.44
CA ALA A 257 -3.45 2.18 1.76
C ALA A 257 -4.75 2.14 2.61
N GLY A 258 -4.58 2.13 3.93
CA GLY A 258 -5.65 2.44 4.85
C GLY A 258 -5.59 3.94 5.05
N ASN A 259 -6.45 4.68 4.36
CA ASN A 259 -6.65 6.13 4.45
C ASN A 259 -6.18 6.69 5.80
N GLY A 260 -5.14 7.54 5.78
CA GLY A 260 -4.72 8.27 6.96
C GLY A 260 -5.95 8.92 7.64
N VAL A 261 -6.07 8.75 8.95
CA VAL A 261 -7.20 9.27 9.72
C VAL A 261 -6.87 10.70 10.12
N TRP A 262 -7.49 11.67 9.45
CA TRP A 262 -7.24 13.09 9.65
C TRP A 262 -8.11 13.63 10.79
N LEU A 263 -7.65 14.69 11.46
CA LEU A 263 -8.45 15.41 12.46
C LEU A 263 -9.41 16.43 11.84
N ASN A 264 -9.19 16.79 10.58
CA ASN A 264 -10.05 17.72 9.85
C ASN A 264 -11.30 16.97 9.32
N ARG A 265 -12.49 17.49 9.67
CA ARG A 265 -13.80 16.93 9.30
C ARG A 265 -14.01 16.74 7.79
N ASP A 266 -13.44 17.63 6.97
CA ASP A 266 -13.59 17.58 5.51
C ASP A 266 -12.78 16.43 4.88
N LYS A 267 -11.74 15.96 5.59
CA LYS A 267 -10.89 14.85 5.14
C LYS A 267 -11.33 13.52 5.71
N THR A 268 -11.62 13.48 7.01
CA THR A 268 -12.13 12.32 7.72
C THR A 268 -13.36 12.74 8.50
N SER A 269 -14.50 12.15 8.16
CA SER A 269 -15.77 12.43 8.81
C SER A 269 -15.74 11.98 10.28
N PRO A 270 -16.60 12.55 11.15
CA PRO A 270 -16.69 12.12 12.54
C PRO A 270 -17.04 10.63 12.66
N PHE A 271 -17.85 10.11 11.73
CA PHE A 271 -18.18 8.69 11.64
C PHE A 271 -16.96 7.82 11.35
N GLU A 272 -16.14 8.17 10.35
CA GLU A 272 -14.92 7.43 10.01
C GLU A 272 -13.91 7.43 11.15
N LEU A 273 -13.69 8.59 11.79
CA LEU A 273 -12.81 8.73 12.95
C LEU A 273 -13.29 7.85 14.12
N TYR A 274 -14.59 7.89 14.42
CA TYR A 274 -15.18 7.06 15.47
C TYR A 274 -15.01 5.56 15.17
N GLN A 275 -15.30 5.14 13.95
CA GLN A 275 -15.17 3.75 13.52
C GLN A 275 -13.73 3.25 13.53
N PHE A 276 -12.76 4.11 13.21
CA PHE A 276 -11.34 3.76 13.31
C PHE A 276 -10.95 3.35 14.75
N PHE A 277 -11.39 4.10 15.76
CA PHE A 277 -11.09 3.77 17.16
C PHE A 277 -11.94 2.60 17.69
N VAL A 278 -13.18 2.44 17.23
CA VAL A 278 -14.02 1.27 17.59
C VAL A 278 -13.39 -0.03 17.09
N ARG A 279 -12.71 -0.01 15.94
CA ARG A 279 -12.10 -1.21 15.32
C ARG A 279 -10.79 -1.64 15.95
N GLN A 280 -10.23 -0.87 16.89
CA GLN A 280 -8.93 -1.19 17.48
C GLN A 280 -8.92 -2.56 18.20
N PRO A 281 -7.82 -3.31 18.11
CA PRO A 281 -7.68 -4.61 18.75
C PRO A 281 -7.60 -4.47 20.28
N ASP A 282 -8.03 -5.52 21.00
CA ASP A 282 -8.12 -5.54 22.46
C ASP A 282 -6.75 -5.35 23.13
N ASP A 283 -5.67 -5.84 22.51
CA ASP A 283 -4.30 -5.72 23.03
C ASP A 283 -3.76 -4.28 23.05
N SER A 284 -4.36 -3.39 22.27
CA SER A 284 -3.89 -2.02 22.03
C SER A 284 -4.75 -0.98 22.71
N VAL A 285 -6.01 -1.32 23.05
CA VAL A 285 -7.02 -0.34 23.50
C VAL A 285 -6.68 0.28 24.85
N GLU A 286 -6.09 -0.47 25.77
CA GLU A 286 -5.67 0.05 27.09
C GLU A 286 -4.59 1.13 26.95
N ARG A 287 -3.58 0.86 26.13
CA ARG A 287 -2.52 1.83 25.82
C ARG A 287 -3.10 3.09 25.17
N TYR A 288 -4.06 2.92 24.27
CA TYR A 288 -4.68 4.06 23.58
C TYR A 288 -5.59 4.88 24.48
N LEU A 289 -6.32 4.27 25.41
CA LEU A 289 -7.06 5.00 26.44
C LEU A 289 -6.12 5.90 27.26
N LYS A 290 -4.95 5.38 27.66
CA LYS A 290 -3.95 6.13 28.42
C LYS A 290 -3.29 7.26 27.61
N LEU A 291 -3.13 7.10 26.29
CA LEU A 291 -2.44 8.07 25.44
C LEU A 291 -3.36 9.17 24.87
N PHE A 292 -4.60 8.82 24.50
CA PHE A 292 -5.47 9.69 23.70
C PHE A 292 -6.67 10.25 24.46
N THR A 293 -6.81 9.95 25.76
CA THR A 293 -7.93 10.44 26.57
C THR A 293 -7.43 11.11 27.85
N PHE A 294 -8.30 11.92 28.46
CA PHE A 294 -8.08 12.54 29.76
C PHE A 294 -8.71 11.74 30.92
N LEU A 295 -9.00 10.45 30.70
CA LEU A 295 -9.61 9.61 31.72
C LEU A 295 -8.62 9.32 32.86
N PRO A 296 -9.05 9.38 34.13
CA PRO A 296 -8.24 8.94 35.25
C PRO A 296 -7.83 7.47 35.09
N LEU A 297 -6.58 7.13 35.45
CA LEU A 297 -6.09 5.75 35.40
C LEU A 297 -7.01 4.74 36.13
N PRO A 298 -7.57 5.04 37.32
CA PRO A 298 -8.50 4.13 37.98
C PRO A 298 -9.77 3.84 37.17
N GLU A 299 -10.24 4.80 36.35
CA GLU A 299 -11.40 4.60 35.48
C GLU A 299 -11.05 3.70 34.30
N ILE A 300 -9.84 3.86 33.73
CA ILE A 300 -9.34 2.98 32.67
C ILE A 300 -9.23 1.54 33.20
N ASP A 301 -8.65 1.35 34.39
CA ASP A 301 -8.52 0.04 35.02
C ASP A 301 -9.89 -0.62 35.23
N HIS A 302 -10.89 0.13 35.70
CA HIS A 302 -12.25 -0.37 35.88
C HIS A 302 -12.90 -0.81 34.55
N ILE A 303 -12.75 -0.02 33.50
CA ILE A 303 -13.29 -0.35 32.16
C ILE A 303 -12.62 -1.60 31.60
N MET A 304 -11.30 -1.76 31.80
CA MET A 304 -10.57 -2.96 31.38
C MET A 304 -10.99 -4.21 32.19
N GLN A 305 -11.24 -4.07 33.49
CA GLN A 305 -11.76 -5.18 34.30
C GLN A 305 -13.14 -5.68 33.83
N LEU A 306 -14.02 -4.77 33.41
CA LEU A 306 -15.31 -5.13 32.81
C LEU A 306 -15.11 -5.79 31.45
N HIS A 307 -14.18 -5.29 30.64
CA HIS A 307 -13.88 -5.85 29.32
C HIS A 307 -13.36 -7.30 29.38
N VAL A 308 -12.57 -7.64 30.39
CA VAL A 308 -12.12 -9.04 30.61
C VAL A 308 -13.31 -9.98 30.82
N LYS A 309 -14.41 -9.50 31.41
CA LYS A 309 -15.63 -10.31 31.64
C LYS A 309 -16.53 -10.39 30.41
N GLU A 310 -16.58 -9.32 29.62
CA GLU A 310 -17.50 -9.16 28.47
C GLU A 310 -16.77 -8.53 27.26
N PRO A 311 -15.80 -9.24 26.64
CA PRO A 311 -14.99 -8.69 25.55
C PRO A 311 -15.81 -8.33 24.31
N GLU A 312 -16.87 -9.08 24.03
CA GLU A 312 -17.77 -8.91 22.89
C GLU A 312 -18.51 -7.57 22.88
N ARG A 313 -18.65 -6.91 24.04
CA ARG A 313 -19.31 -5.59 24.14
C ARG A 313 -18.44 -4.46 23.61
N ARG A 314 -17.12 -4.67 23.49
CA ARG A 314 -16.11 -3.69 23.07
C ARG A 314 -16.21 -2.36 23.82
N GLY A 315 -16.43 -2.44 25.13
CA GLY A 315 -16.61 -1.28 26.01
C GLY A 315 -15.44 -0.28 25.96
N PRO A 316 -14.17 -0.73 26.13
CA PRO A 316 -13.01 0.14 26.05
C PRO A 316 -12.88 0.86 24.71
N GLN A 317 -13.11 0.16 23.59
CA GLN A 317 -13.01 0.74 22.25
C GLN A 317 -14.08 1.80 22.00
N LYS A 318 -15.32 1.52 22.42
CA LYS A 318 -16.43 2.48 22.34
C LYS A 318 -16.16 3.72 23.20
N ARG A 319 -15.57 3.54 24.39
CA ARG A 319 -15.18 4.67 25.26
C ARG A 319 -14.06 5.49 24.63
N LEU A 320 -13.01 4.84 24.15
CA LEU A 320 -11.89 5.48 23.44
C LEU A 320 -12.39 6.30 22.25
N ALA A 321 -13.19 5.68 21.37
CA ALA A 321 -13.76 6.34 20.21
C ALA A 321 -14.63 7.55 20.60
N ALA A 322 -15.40 7.45 21.69
CA ALA A 322 -16.22 8.53 22.17
C ALA A 322 -15.41 9.74 22.68
N GLU A 323 -14.40 9.51 23.52
CA GLU A 323 -13.56 10.59 24.06
C GLU A 323 -12.75 11.28 22.95
N VAL A 324 -12.14 10.52 22.04
CA VAL A 324 -11.33 11.09 20.95
C VAL A 324 -12.20 11.85 19.95
N THR A 325 -13.34 11.28 19.53
CA THR A 325 -14.24 11.97 18.58
C THR A 325 -14.82 13.24 19.20
N LYS A 326 -15.16 13.22 20.49
CA LYS A 326 -15.63 14.40 21.24
C LYS A 326 -14.56 15.48 21.34
N LEU A 327 -13.30 15.09 21.55
CA LEU A 327 -12.18 16.02 21.60
C LEU A 327 -11.96 16.70 20.24
N VAL A 328 -12.04 15.94 19.15
CA VAL A 328 -11.69 16.43 17.80
C VAL A 328 -12.83 17.15 17.10
N HIS A 329 -14.07 16.64 17.21
CA HIS A 329 -15.24 17.15 16.49
C HIS A 329 -16.37 17.66 17.41
N GLY A 330 -16.10 17.79 18.71
CA GLY A 330 -17.08 18.26 19.68
C GLY A 330 -18.20 17.26 19.97
N ARG A 331 -19.18 17.69 20.77
CA ARG A 331 -20.35 16.86 21.14
C ARG A 331 -21.20 16.52 19.91
N GLU A 332 -21.45 17.52 19.06
CA GLU A 332 -22.24 17.33 17.83
C GLU A 332 -21.62 16.30 16.89
N GLY A 333 -20.29 16.33 16.71
CA GLY A 333 -19.58 15.34 15.90
C GLY A 333 -19.66 13.92 16.47
N LEU A 334 -19.56 13.78 17.80
CA LEU A 334 -19.75 12.48 18.45
C LEU A 334 -21.18 11.95 18.28
N ASP A 335 -22.19 12.80 18.50
CA ASP A 335 -23.59 12.39 18.38
C ASP A 335 -23.93 12.01 16.93
N SER A 336 -23.37 12.75 15.98
CA SER A 336 -23.42 12.43 14.55
C SER A 336 -22.81 11.06 14.25
N ALA A 337 -21.59 10.79 14.70
CA ALA A 337 -20.91 9.51 14.50
C ALA A 337 -21.69 8.32 15.11
N LYS A 338 -22.33 8.52 16.26
CA LYS A 338 -23.18 7.51 16.89
C LYS A 338 -24.45 7.25 16.09
N ARG A 339 -25.14 8.30 15.61
CA ARG A 339 -26.32 8.16 14.73
C ARG A 339 -25.98 7.39 13.46
N CYS A 340 -24.89 7.77 12.78
CA CYS A 340 -24.38 7.06 11.60
C CYS A 340 -24.10 5.57 11.89
N THR A 341 -23.46 5.29 13.03
CA THR A 341 -23.17 3.92 13.47
C THR A 341 -24.45 3.11 13.76
N GLN A 342 -25.45 3.74 14.37
CA GLN A 342 -26.74 3.10 14.68
C GLN A 342 -27.56 2.83 13.41
N ALA A 343 -27.57 3.77 12.47
CA ALA A 343 -28.21 3.62 11.17
C ALA A 343 -27.62 2.44 10.36
N LEU A 344 -26.29 2.36 10.24
CA LEU A 344 -25.63 1.33 9.42
C LEU A 344 -25.62 -0.06 10.07
N TYR A 345 -25.23 -0.16 11.34
CA TYR A 345 -24.97 -1.45 11.96
C TYR A 345 -26.16 -2.02 12.75
N HIS A 346 -27.09 -1.16 13.16
CA HIS A 346 -28.27 -1.59 13.93
C HIS A 346 -29.56 -1.43 13.13
N SER A 347 -29.46 -1.06 11.84
CA SER A 347 -30.59 -0.90 10.92
C SER A 347 -31.71 -0.03 11.48
N SER A 348 -31.35 0.96 12.30
CA SER A 348 -32.30 1.85 12.94
C SER A 348 -32.82 2.86 11.92
N ILE A 349 -34.07 2.67 11.53
CA ILE A 349 -34.78 3.52 10.58
C ILE A 349 -34.98 4.93 11.17
N ASP A 350 -35.33 5.00 12.47
CA ASP A 350 -35.50 6.27 13.19
C ASP A 350 -34.22 7.12 13.20
N ALA A 351 -33.05 6.47 13.24
CA ALA A 351 -31.76 7.17 13.18
C ALA A 351 -31.52 7.82 11.81
N LEU A 352 -31.98 7.21 10.72
CA LEU A 352 -31.85 7.75 9.36
C LEU A 352 -32.80 8.93 9.10
N GLU A 353 -33.98 8.94 9.72
CA GLU A 353 -34.99 9.99 9.54
C GLU A 353 -34.53 11.35 10.08
N VAL A 354 -33.80 11.33 11.20
CA VAL A 354 -33.32 12.54 11.88
C VAL A 354 -31.93 13.01 11.43
N MET A 355 -31.30 12.30 10.47
CA MET A 355 -30.00 12.69 9.94
C MET A 355 -30.09 13.88 8.99
N SER A 356 -29.10 14.76 9.07
CA SER A 356 -28.92 15.87 8.13
C SER A 356 -28.37 15.38 6.79
N ASP A 357 -28.54 16.19 5.74
CA ASP A 357 -28.03 15.89 4.39
C ASP A 357 -26.50 15.69 4.39
N GLN A 358 -25.77 16.41 5.25
CA GLN A 358 -24.33 16.27 5.41
C GLN A 358 -23.95 14.91 6.01
N GLU A 359 -24.70 14.44 7.00
CA GLU A 359 -24.47 13.14 7.63
C GLU A 359 -24.77 11.98 6.69
N LEU A 360 -25.80 12.10 5.85
CA LEU A 360 -26.10 11.11 4.82
C LEU A 360 -25.00 11.05 3.75
N LYS A 361 -24.46 12.21 3.33
CA LYS A 361 -23.32 12.26 2.42
C LYS A 361 -22.08 11.61 3.03
N GLU A 362 -21.80 11.86 4.31
CA GLU A 362 -20.70 11.24 5.03
C GLU A 362 -20.89 9.72 5.16
N LEU A 363 -22.10 9.26 5.50
CA LEU A 363 -22.45 7.85 5.65
C LEU A 363 -22.23 7.03 4.37
N PHE A 364 -22.50 7.66 3.22
CA PHE A 364 -22.57 7.01 1.93
C PHE A 364 -21.50 7.49 0.95
N LYS A 365 -20.46 8.17 1.46
CA LYS A 365 -19.35 8.73 0.68
C LYS A 365 -18.65 7.72 -0.23
N GLU A 366 -18.49 6.49 0.27
CA GLU A 366 -17.85 5.37 -0.45
C GLU A 366 -18.86 4.43 -1.12
N ALA A 367 -20.16 4.72 -1.00
CA ALA A 367 -21.18 3.89 -1.60
C ALA A 367 -21.42 4.28 -3.06
N PRO A 368 -21.61 3.30 -3.97
CA PRO A 368 -22.00 3.60 -5.33
C PRO A 368 -23.36 4.32 -5.34
N PHE A 369 -23.36 5.53 -5.89
CA PHE A 369 -24.55 6.35 -6.08
C PHE A 369 -24.85 6.48 -7.58
N SER A 370 -26.13 6.73 -7.90
CA SER A 370 -26.57 7.03 -9.26
C SER A 370 -27.51 8.22 -9.20
N GLU A 371 -27.19 9.28 -9.95
CA GLU A 371 -28.03 10.47 -10.06
C GLU A 371 -28.88 10.38 -11.32
N PHE A 372 -30.19 10.57 -11.18
CA PHE A 372 -31.10 10.65 -12.32
C PHE A 372 -32.32 11.49 -12.00
N PHE A 373 -32.89 12.09 -13.04
CA PHE A 373 -34.15 12.82 -12.95
C PHE A 373 -35.32 11.84 -12.87
N LEU A 374 -36.21 12.06 -11.90
CA LEU A 374 -37.48 11.35 -11.82
C LEU A 374 -38.54 12.13 -12.59
N ASP A 375 -39.12 11.49 -13.59
CA ASP A 375 -40.31 12.00 -14.26
C ASP A 375 -41.55 11.72 -13.38
N PRO A 376 -42.57 12.61 -13.38
CA PRO A 376 -43.83 12.35 -12.70
C PRO A 376 -44.42 10.98 -13.11
N GLY A 377 -44.68 10.12 -12.13
CA GLY A 377 -45.18 8.75 -12.35
C GLY A 377 -44.11 7.66 -12.36
N THR A 378 -42.83 7.97 -12.17
CA THR A 378 -41.76 6.95 -12.01
C THR A 378 -42.02 6.09 -10.77
N SER A 379 -42.15 4.78 -10.94
CA SER A 379 -42.38 3.86 -9.81
C SER A 379 -41.09 3.54 -9.05
N VAL A 380 -41.19 3.06 -7.80
CA VAL A 380 -40.05 2.55 -7.02
C VAL A 380 -39.29 1.45 -7.77
N LEU A 381 -40.01 0.61 -8.51
CA LEU A 381 -39.44 -0.44 -9.36
C LEU A 381 -38.57 0.16 -10.48
N ASP A 382 -39.06 1.21 -11.14
CA ASP A 382 -38.34 1.88 -12.23
C ASP A 382 -37.10 2.61 -11.70
N THR A 383 -37.21 3.23 -10.53
CA THR A 383 -36.08 3.87 -9.81
C THR A 383 -34.99 2.85 -9.48
N CYS A 384 -35.35 1.69 -8.90
CA CYS A 384 -34.40 0.62 -8.58
C CYS A 384 -33.73 0.04 -9.83
N ARG A 385 -34.45 -0.07 -10.96
CA ARG A 385 -33.88 -0.53 -12.23
C ARG A 385 -32.93 0.51 -12.84
N LYS A 386 -33.34 1.78 -12.87
CA LYS A 386 -32.49 2.89 -13.35
C LYS A 386 -31.18 2.99 -12.56
N ALA A 387 -31.22 2.67 -11.27
CA ALA A 387 -30.04 2.64 -10.39
C ALA A 387 -29.22 1.33 -10.45
N ASN A 388 -29.62 0.35 -11.28
CA ASN A 388 -29.06 -1.01 -11.27
C ASN A 388 -29.06 -1.69 -9.88
N ALA A 389 -29.99 -1.32 -9.01
CA ALA A 389 -30.09 -1.82 -7.64
C ALA A 389 -30.76 -3.20 -7.52
N ILE A 390 -31.41 -3.65 -8.60
CA ILE A 390 -32.05 -4.96 -8.69
C ILE A 390 -31.77 -5.61 -10.05
N PRO A 391 -31.67 -6.94 -10.12
CA PRO A 391 -31.52 -7.65 -11.40
C PRO A 391 -32.81 -7.58 -12.22
N ASP A 392 -32.66 -7.58 -13.54
CA ASP A 392 -33.79 -7.58 -14.47
C ASP A 392 -34.68 -8.83 -14.34
N GLY A 393 -35.95 -8.66 -14.72
CA GLY A 393 -36.94 -9.75 -14.75
C GLY A 393 -37.63 -10.05 -13.41
N PRO A 394 -38.27 -11.24 -13.29
CA PRO A 394 -39.12 -11.61 -12.15
C PRO A 394 -38.38 -11.65 -10.81
N ARG A 395 -37.05 -11.82 -10.84
CA ARG A 395 -36.21 -11.88 -9.64
C ARG A 395 -36.12 -10.53 -8.94
N GLY A 396 -35.86 -9.44 -9.67
CA GLY A 396 -35.87 -8.09 -9.12
C GLY A 396 -37.24 -7.66 -8.60
N TYR A 397 -38.31 -8.06 -9.31
CA TYR A 397 -39.69 -7.79 -8.86
C TYR A 397 -40.00 -8.47 -7.52
N ARG A 398 -39.59 -9.74 -7.34
CA ARG A 398 -39.76 -10.47 -6.07
C ARG A 398 -39.02 -9.80 -4.91
N MET A 399 -37.80 -9.32 -5.14
CA MET A 399 -37.00 -8.62 -4.12
C MET A 399 -37.73 -7.37 -3.58
N ILE A 400 -38.44 -6.66 -4.45
CA ILE A 400 -39.27 -5.49 -4.08
C ILE A 400 -40.51 -5.91 -3.31
N THR A 401 -41.30 -6.83 -3.87
CA THR A 401 -42.59 -7.23 -3.28
C THR A 401 -42.47 -7.95 -1.94
N LYS A 402 -41.32 -8.58 -1.66
CA LYS A 402 -41.07 -9.29 -0.41
C LYS A 402 -40.25 -8.49 0.61
N ALA A 403 -39.85 -7.26 0.28
CA ALA A 403 -38.97 -6.41 1.11
C ALA A 403 -37.73 -7.16 1.64
N GLU A 404 -37.16 -8.04 0.81
CA GLU A 404 -36.04 -8.93 1.19
C GLU A 404 -34.69 -8.20 1.26
N SER A 405 -34.60 -6.92 0.83
CA SER A 405 -33.38 -6.12 0.90
C SER A 405 -33.55 -4.82 1.71
N TYR A 406 -32.51 -4.48 2.48
CA TYR A 406 -32.43 -3.23 3.26
C TYR A 406 -32.58 -1.97 2.39
N ILE A 407 -32.07 -2.01 1.15
CA ILE A 407 -32.18 -0.93 0.16
C ILE A 407 -33.66 -0.60 -0.11
N LEU A 408 -34.53 -1.61 -0.13
CA LEU A 408 -35.93 -1.45 -0.47
C LEU A 408 -36.79 -0.88 0.66
N LYS A 409 -36.43 -1.17 1.92
CA LYS A 409 -37.01 -0.46 3.07
C LYS A 409 -36.59 1.01 3.10
N PHE A 410 -35.34 1.32 2.74
CA PHE A 410 -34.83 2.70 2.65
C PHE A 410 -35.55 3.52 1.58
N ILE A 411 -35.67 2.97 0.36
CA ILE A 411 -36.37 3.65 -0.75
C ILE A 411 -37.85 3.84 -0.43
N MET A 412 -38.55 2.86 0.15
CA MET A 412 -39.98 3.01 0.45
C MET A 412 -40.27 4.02 1.57
N LEU A 413 -39.42 4.15 2.59
CA LEU A 413 -39.69 5.00 3.75
C LEU A 413 -39.14 6.43 3.61
N TRP A 414 -38.07 6.65 2.85
CA TRP A 414 -37.47 7.99 2.69
C TRP A 414 -38.07 8.76 1.50
N PHE A 415 -38.37 8.08 0.38
CA PHE A 415 -38.89 8.75 -0.83
C PHE A 415 -40.36 9.13 -0.71
N ILE A 416 -41.19 8.24 -0.16
CA ILE A 416 -42.66 8.40 -0.19
C ILE A 416 -43.11 9.62 0.64
N PRO A 417 -42.62 9.87 1.87
CA PRO A 417 -43.07 11.01 2.67
C PRO A 417 -42.55 12.37 2.15
N ARG A 418 -41.30 12.44 1.66
CA ARG A 418 -40.69 13.70 1.20
C ARG A 418 -41.17 14.15 -0.19
N ILE A 419 -41.57 13.22 -1.06
CA ILE A 419 -42.27 13.54 -2.32
C ILE A 419 -43.68 14.09 -2.03
N ILE A 420 -44.38 13.56 -1.02
CA ILE A 420 -45.73 14.01 -0.64
C ILE A 420 -45.68 15.40 0.02
N TRP A 421 -44.58 15.77 0.67
CA TRP A 421 -44.40 17.04 1.41
C TRP A 421 -43.42 18.04 0.76
N GLY A 422 -43.42 18.15 -0.57
CA GLY A 422 -43.03 19.38 -1.28
C GLY A 422 -41.61 19.94 -1.04
N ILE A 423 -40.64 19.14 -0.63
CA ILE A 423 -39.24 19.59 -0.56
C ILE A 423 -38.57 19.30 -1.90
N LEU A 424 -38.42 20.37 -2.69
CA LEU A 424 -37.62 20.42 -3.92
C LEU A 424 -36.14 20.14 -3.63
N THR A 425 -35.72 18.89 -3.67
CA THR A 425 -34.32 18.53 -3.97
C THR A 425 -34.30 17.58 -5.17
N LYS A 426 -33.76 18.09 -6.28
CA LYS A 426 -33.67 17.46 -7.62
C LYS A 426 -32.78 16.20 -7.70
N TYR A 427 -32.32 15.66 -6.58
CA TYR A 427 -31.30 14.61 -6.55
C TYR A 427 -31.79 13.40 -5.77
N VAL A 428 -31.79 12.26 -6.45
CA VAL A 428 -32.15 10.96 -5.89
C VAL A 428 -30.87 10.17 -5.69
N TYR A 429 -30.47 10.00 -4.44
CA TYR A 429 -29.35 9.12 -4.08
C TYR A 429 -29.89 7.71 -3.87
N VAL A 430 -29.81 6.85 -4.90
CA VAL A 430 -30.04 5.42 -4.71
C VAL A 430 -28.73 4.76 -4.33
N LEU A 431 -28.71 4.18 -3.14
CA LEU A 431 -27.58 3.46 -2.60
C LEU A 431 -27.57 1.99 -3.03
N ASN A 432 -26.53 1.60 -3.75
CA ASN A 432 -26.27 0.21 -4.08
C ASN A 432 -25.53 -0.51 -2.94
N LEU A 433 -26.22 -0.74 -1.82
CA LEU A 433 -25.74 -1.68 -0.78
C LEU A 433 -26.13 -3.12 -1.15
N ILE A 434 -25.54 -3.66 -2.22
CA ILE A 434 -25.54 -5.11 -2.44
C ILE A 434 -24.45 -5.68 -1.53
N THR A 435 -24.76 -5.84 -0.24
CA THR A 435 -24.01 -6.78 0.57
C THR A 435 -24.51 -8.16 0.19
N THR A 436 -23.71 -8.89 -0.60
CA THR A 436 -23.79 -10.35 -0.67
C THR A 436 -23.70 -10.93 0.75
N PRO A 437 -24.42 -12.03 1.04
CA PRO A 437 -24.56 -12.58 2.38
C PRO A 437 -23.22 -12.94 3.04
#